data_AF-A0A8T5LX87-F1
#
_entry.id   AF-A0A8T5LX87-F1
#
_cell.length_a   1.000
_cell.length_b   1.000
_cell.length_c   1.000
_cell.angle_alpha   90.00
_cell.angle_beta   90.00
_cell.angle_gamma   90.00
#
_symmetry.space_group_name_H-M   'P 1'
#
loop_
_entity.id
_entity.type
_entity.pdbx_description
1 polymer ?
#
loop_
_entity_poly.entity_id
_entity_poly.type
_entity_poly.pdbx_seq_one_letter_code
_entity_poly.pdbx_strand_id
1 'polypeptide(L)'
;MSLPKSVFFLTDFYSAKKEQIEPRLKIARYANELGFEQFGGEFLFINPNDVQNLKEQKKYGIKVKEKLDSLFDHTYFSLHAPWFPPDKTAFEMGKKPFENVQALLDFCPEFVEIINVHTGTIPFEYWDQKLKNNPQQKQKNLEIVKQQLEKLADTDDRICVENLYTPVNKKYGTNYLANLPSDLAKMSENPKIGITIDTAHAGMTIESCKRMVQNQKLFNGFFENEWNEIQSIAKNGPKEFTDLGEKIRHIHFSDFNFNTSTIPKSTEDGAVPGLGVTPKKELFEWLEKLVIASEKKKIGVTLEIKEKKYDCLKNQEKTLEIIASHYGIEKN
;
A
#
# COMPACT_ATOMS: atom_id res chain seq x y z
N MET A 1 3.46 -24.86 -4.15
CA MET A 1 3.85 -24.61 -2.74
C MET A 1 2.57 -24.27 -2.00
N SER A 2 2.31 -24.77 -0.79
CA SER A 2 1.05 -24.45 -0.09
C SER A 2 1.06 -23.02 0.45
N LEU A 3 -0.08 -22.33 0.38
CA LEU A 3 -0.26 -21.01 1.00
C LEU A 3 0.00 -21.11 2.52
N PRO A 4 0.86 -20.28 3.12
CA PRO A 4 1.03 -20.30 4.57
C PRO A 4 -0.27 -19.89 5.28
N LYS A 5 -0.63 -20.60 6.36
CA LYS A 5 -1.83 -20.33 7.18
C LYS A 5 -1.87 -18.96 7.87
N SER A 6 -0.80 -18.18 7.75
CA SER A 6 -0.69 -16.83 8.29
C SER A 6 -1.00 -15.76 7.24
N VAL A 7 -1.24 -16.13 5.97
CA VAL A 7 -1.45 -15.19 4.86
C VAL A 7 -2.93 -15.11 4.51
N PHE A 8 -3.46 -13.89 4.56
CA PHE A 8 -4.85 -13.59 4.23
C PHE A 8 -4.89 -12.69 3.00
N PHE A 9 -5.39 -13.19 1.87
CA PHE A 9 -5.65 -12.31 0.73
C PHE A 9 -6.92 -11.48 0.97
N LEU A 10 -6.86 -10.20 0.62
CA LEU A 10 -7.93 -9.26 0.90
C LEU A 10 -8.46 -8.65 -0.40
N THR A 11 -9.79 -8.50 -0.50
CA THR A 11 -10.40 -7.60 -1.48
C THR A 11 -10.57 -6.21 -0.87
N ASP A 12 -10.58 -5.17 -1.68
CA ASP A 12 -10.90 -3.82 -1.24
C ASP A 12 -12.41 -3.63 -1.00
N PHE A 13 -12.80 -2.75 -0.07
CA PHE A 13 -14.16 -2.37 0.28
C PHE A 13 -14.28 -0.85 0.44
N TYR A 14 -14.88 -0.17 -0.53
CA TYR A 14 -15.16 1.27 -0.40
C TYR A 14 -16.30 1.52 0.60
N SER A 15 -15.96 1.76 1.85
CA SER A 15 -16.91 2.00 2.95
C SER A 15 -17.83 3.20 2.71
N ALA A 16 -17.36 4.20 1.96
CA ALA A 16 -18.13 5.39 1.60
C ALA A 16 -19.14 5.16 0.46
N LYS A 17 -19.10 4.01 -0.24
CA LYS A 17 -19.94 3.73 -1.42
C LYS A 17 -20.67 2.41 -1.27
N LYS A 18 -21.88 2.46 -0.73
CA LYS A 18 -22.70 1.27 -0.44
C LYS A 18 -22.90 0.36 -1.65
N GLU A 19 -23.07 0.95 -2.82
CA GLU A 19 -23.25 0.24 -4.10
C GLU A 19 -22.05 -0.61 -4.50
N GLN A 20 -20.87 -0.34 -3.93
CA GLN A 20 -19.65 -1.09 -4.22
C GLN A 20 -19.47 -2.33 -3.35
N ILE A 21 -20.16 -2.43 -2.21
CA ILE A 21 -20.01 -3.54 -1.25
C ILE A 21 -20.36 -4.89 -1.91
N GLU A 22 -21.50 -4.98 -2.58
CA GLU A 22 -21.98 -6.26 -3.14
C GLU A 22 -21.05 -6.82 -4.24
N PRO A 23 -20.57 -6.02 -5.21
CA PRO A 23 -19.51 -6.47 -6.13
C PRO A 23 -18.29 -7.09 -5.43
N ARG A 24 -17.87 -6.55 -4.28
CA ARG A 24 -16.69 -7.05 -3.55
C ARG A 24 -16.98 -8.28 -2.69
N LEU A 25 -18.20 -8.39 -2.19
CA LEU A 25 -18.70 -9.66 -1.63
C LEU A 25 -18.78 -10.78 -2.69
N LYS A 26 -19.01 -10.45 -3.98
CA LYS A 26 -18.90 -11.45 -5.06
C LYS A 26 -17.47 -11.96 -5.21
N ILE A 27 -16.47 -11.09 -5.10
CA ILE A 27 -15.05 -11.51 -5.11
C ILE A 27 -14.73 -12.43 -3.95
N ALA A 28 -15.21 -12.10 -2.74
CA ALA A 28 -15.07 -12.99 -1.59
C ALA A 28 -15.73 -14.36 -1.84
N ARG A 29 -16.95 -14.41 -2.39
CA ARG A 29 -17.57 -15.70 -2.76
C ARG A 29 -16.77 -16.46 -3.81
N TYR A 30 -16.26 -15.75 -4.81
CA TYR A 30 -15.43 -16.36 -5.84
C TYR A 30 -14.13 -16.95 -5.27
N ALA A 31 -13.48 -16.26 -4.33
CA ALA A 31 -12.33 -16.81 -3.61
C ALA A 31 -12.70 -18.09 -2.83
N ASN A 32 -13.86 -18.12 -2.18
CA ASN A 32 -14.33 -19.33 -1.48
C ASN A 32 -14.60 -20.50 -2.45
N GLU A 33 -15.22 -20.24 -3.60
CA GLU A 33 -15.42 -21.22 -4.67
C GLU A 33 -14.09 -21.74 -5.24
N LEU A 34 -13.05 -20.89 -5.28
CA LEU A 34 -11.71 -21.29 -5.68
C LEU A 34 -10.97 -22.15 -4.64
N GLY A 35 -11.50 -22.31 -3.42
CA GLY A 35 -10.89 -23.13 -2.37
C GLY A 35 -10.05 -22.36 -1.35
N PHE A 36 -10.10 -21.03 -1.33
CA PHE A 36 -9.40 -20.27 -0.30
C PHE A 36 -10.04 -20.53 1.08
N GLU A 37 -9.27 -21.03 2.04
CA GLU A 37 -9.72 -21.27 3.43
C GLU A 37 -9.75 -19.97 4.27
N GLN A 38 -8.95 -18.98 3.88
CA GLN A 38 -8.77 -17.73 4.59
C GLN A 38 -8.86 -16.56 3.61
N PHE A 39 -9.60 -15.52 3.97
CA PHE A 39 -9.80 -14.35 3.12
C PHE A 39 -10.26 -13.15 3.93
N GLY A 40 -10.13 -11.95 3.38
CA GLY A 40 -10.41 -10.75 4.14
C GLY A 40 -10.82 -9.55 3.31
N GLY A 41 -10.81 -8.40 3.98
CA GLY A 41 -11.23 -7.14 3.40
C GLY A 41 -10.38 -5.96 3.85
N GLU A 42 -10.01 -5.10 2.92
CA GLU A 42 -9.47 -3.78 3.24
C GLU A 42 -10.54 -2.71 3.03
N PHE A 43 -10.90 -1.98 4.09
CA PHE A 43 -11.84 -0.87 3.94
C PHE A 43 -11.13 0.39 3.47
N LEU A 44 -11.53 0.89 2.31
CA LEU A 44 -10.93 2.05 1.67
C LEU A 44 -11.61 3.35 2.08
N PHE A 45 -10.81 4.25 2.65
CA PHE A 45 -11.09 5.67 2.81
C PHE A 45 -10.04 6.41 1.99
N ILE A 46 -10.37 6.85 0.78
CA ILE A 46 -9.39 7.43 -0.14
C ILE A 46 -9.31 8.94 0.06
N ASN A 47 -10.46 9.59 0.25
CA ASN A 47 -10.56 11.03 0.38
C ASN A 47 -10.82 11.46 1.83
N PRO A 48 -10.36 12.66 2.25
CA PRO A 48 -10.68 13.19 3.57
C PRO A 48 -12.18 13.29 3.89
N ASN A 49 -13.06 13.38 2.87
CA ASN A 49 -14.50 13.43 3.10
C ASN A 49 -15.10 12.03 3.37
N ASP A 50 -14.36 10.96 3.10
CA ASP A 50 -14.84 9.60 3.33
C ASP A 50 -15.00 9.29 4.82
N VAL A 51 -14.37 10.06 5.72
CA VAL A 51 -14.47 9.87 7.19
C VAL A 51 -15.61 10.64 7.87
N GLN A 52 -16.51 11.28 7.10
CA GLN A 52 -17.57 12.12 7.70
C GLN A 52 -18.75 11.32 8.28
N ASN A 53 -18.96 10.05 7.88
CA ASN A 53 -20.11 9.25 8.29
C ASN A 53 -19.71 7.88 8.88
N LEU A 54 -18.70 7.88 9.76
CA LEU A 54 -18.14 6.65 10.35
C LEU A 54 -19.20 5.80 11.07
N LYS A 55 -20.20 6.40 11.70
CA LYS A 55 -21.25 5.64 12.40
C LYS A 55 -22.05 4.73 11.45
N GLU A 56 -22.40 5.22 10.26
CA GLU A 56 -23.07 4.39 9.26
C GLU A 56 -22.11 3.39 8.62
N GLN A 57 -20.90 3.84 8.31
CA GLN A 57 -19.86 3.00 7.70
C GLN A 57 -19.46 1.82 8.59
N LYS A 58 -19.39 1.99 9.91
CA LYS A 58 -19.16 0.89 10.87
C LYS A 58 -20.26 -0.18 10.77
N LYS A 59 -21.52 0.20 10.57
CA LYS A 59 -22.61 -0.77 10.37
C LYS A 59 -22.40 -1.58 9.08
N TYR A 60 -21.81 -0.98 8.05
CA TYR A 60 -21.42 -1.70 6.85
C TYR A 60 -20.23 -2.62 7.11
N GLY A 61 -19.20 -2.15 7.82
CA GLY A 61 -18.05 -2.96 8.23
C GLY A 61 -18.49 -4.24 8.96
N ILE A 62 -19.35 -4.11 9.97
CA ILE A 62 -19.89 -5.26 10.72
C ILE A 62 -20.62 -6.24 9.80
N LYS A 63 -21.47 -5.75 8.89
CA LYS A 63 -22.19 -6.62 7.93
C LYS A 63 -21.25 -7.32 6.96
N VAL A 64 -20.20 -6.64 6.49
CA VAL A 64 -19.18 -7.23 5.63
C VAL A 64 -18.47 -8.34 6.42
N LYS A 65 -18.06 -8.08 7.66
CA LYS A 65 -17.48 -9.08 8.54
C LYS A 65 -18.37 -10.32 8.70
N GLU A 66 -19.63 -10.13 9.08
CA GLU A 66 -20.58 -11.25 9.23
C GLU A 66 -20.70 -12.09 7.96
N LYS A 67 -20.68 -11.45 6.78
CA LYS A 67 -20.72 -12.15 5.49
C LYS A 67 -19.43 -12.91 5.21
N LEU A 68 -18.26 -12.34 5.44
CA LEU A 68 -16.99 -13.02 5.24
C LEU A 68 -16.81 -14.17 6.24
N ASP A 69 -17.18 -13.99 7.51
CA ASP A 69 -17.14 -15.05 8.53
C ASP A 69 -18.08 -16.23 8.20
N SER A 70 -19.12 -16.00 7.39
CA SER A 70 -20.00 -17.09 6.92
C SER A 70 -19.43 -17.87 5.73
N LEU A 71 -18.37 -17.36 5.11
CA LEU A 71 -17.71 -17.97 3.95
C LEU A 71 -16.36 -18.61 4.30
N PHE A 72 -15.66 -18.09 5.31
CA PHE A 72 -14.28 -18.48 5.62
C PHE A 72 -14.11 -18.78 7.10
N ASP A 73 -13.26 -19.76 7.43
CA ASP A 73 -12.95 -20.12 8.82
C ASP A 73 -12.20 -19.01 9.55
N HIS A 74 -11.40 -18.25 8.81
CA HIS A 74 -10.63 -17.14 9.34
C HIS A 74 -10.69 -15.93 8.41
N THR A 75 -10.96 -14.77 9.00
CA THR A 75 -11.01 -13.48 8.30
C THR A 75 -9.97 -12.50 8.84
N TYR A 76 -9.54 -11.59 7.98
CA TYR A 76 -8.60 -10.52 8.30
C TYR A 76 -9.12 -9.20 7.73
N PHE A 77 -9.01 -8.11 8.50
CA PHE A 77 -9.42 -6.80 8.01
C PHE A 77 -8.36 -5.74 8.23
N SER A 78 -8.16 -4.92 7.21
CA SER A 78 -7.34 -3.69 7.28
C SER A 78 -8.18 -2.47 6.92
N LEU A 79 -7.64 -1.29 7.20
CA LEU A 79 -8.15 0.00 6.77
C LEU A 79 -7.10 0.68 5.92
N HIS A 80 -7.50 1.21 4.77
CA HIS A 80 -6.69 2.20 4.05
C HIS A 80 -7.16 3.59 4.46
N ALA A 81 -6.30 4.34 5.16
CA ALA A 81 -6.61 5.69 5.59
C ALA A 81 -6.50 6.70 4.42
N PRO A 82 -7.22 7.83 4.48
CA PRO A 82 -7.20 8.84 3.42
C PRO A 82 -5.80 9.27 3.05
N TRP A 83 -5.59 9.46 1.75
CA TRP A 83 -4.35 10.01 1.24
C TRP A 83 -4.15 11.42 1.81
N PHE A 84 -2.90 11.75 2.14
CA PHE A 84 -2.55 13.10 2.55
C PHE A 84 -2.64 14.00 1.30
N PRO A 85 -3.51 15.04 1.29
CA PRO A 85 -3.74 15.79 0.08
C PRO A 85 -2.49 16.59 -0.36
N PRO A 86 -2.27 16.76 -1.68
CA PRO A 86 -1.09 17.40 -2.27
C PRO A 86 -1.06 18.94 -2.19
N ASP A 87 -1.78 19.62 -1.30
CA ASP A 87 -1.79 21.09 -1.27
C ASP A 87 -1.03 21.70 -0.09
N LYS A 88 -0.52 22.93 -0.27
CA LYS A 88 0.26 23.70 0.73
C LYS A 88 -0.45 23.79 2.08
N THR A 89 -1.77 23.83 2.06
CA THR A 89 -2.62 23.91 3.24
C THR A 89 -2.59 22.62 4.06
N ALA A 90 -2.26 21.46 3.49
CA ALA A 90 -2.29 20.18 4.20
C ALA A 90 -1.21 20.01 5.28
N PHE A 91 -0.02 20.62 5.13
CA PHE A 91 1.07 20.51 6.11
C PHE A 91 1.06 21.66 7.13
N GLU A 92 0.71 22.88 6.70
CA GLU A 92 0.50 24.04 7.60
C GLU A 92 -0.81 23.91 8.41
N MET A 93 -1.82 23.19 7.91
CA MET A 93 -2.99 22.68 8.66
C MET A 93 -2.80 21.21 9.11
N GLY A 94 -1.55 20.76 9.26
CA GLY A 94 -1.07 19.38 9.43
C GLY A 94 -1.59 18.53 10.60
N LYS A 95 -2.72 18.89 11.19
CA LYS A 95 -3.50 18.03 12.07
C LYS A 95 -4.55 17.23 11.31
N LYS A 96 -5.22 17.82 10.31
CA LYS A 96 -6.46 17.24 9.74
C LYS A 96 -6.31 15.82 9.16
N PRO A 97 -5.24 15.47 8.40
CA PRO A 97 -5.06 14.09 7.96
C PRO A 97 -4.85 13.11 9.13
N PHE A 98 -4.08 13.51 10.15
CA PHE A 98 -3.90 12.70 11.36
C PHE A 98 -5.15 12.67 12.24
N GLU A 99 -5.99 13.72 12.23
CA GLU A 99 -7.33 13.72 12.86
C GLU A 99 -8.27 12.74 12.16
N ASN A 100 -8.18 12.60 10.83
CA ASN A 100 -8.93 11.58 10.10
C ASN A 100 -8.45 10.17 10.48
N VAL A 101 -7.14 9.95 10.59
CA VAL A 101 -6.59 8.67 11.08
C VAL A 101 -7.03 8.41 12.52
N GLN A 102 -6.98 9.43 13.38
CA GLN A 102 -7.45 9.35 14.77
C GLN A 102 -8.93 8.95 14.84
N ALA A 103 -9.78 9.51 13.98
CA ALA A 103 -11.19 9.15 13.90
C ALA A 103 -11.39 7.70 13.41
N LEU A 104 -10.50 7.22 12.54
CA LEU A 104 -10.50 5.85 12.02
C LEU A 104 -10.01 4.80 13.04
N LEU A 105 -9.31 5.18 14.11
CA LEU A 105 -8.95 4.24 15.18
C LEU A 105 -10.21 3.60 15.78
N ASP A 106 -11.30 4.35 15.88
CA ASP A 106 -12.57 3.84 16.39
C ASP A 106 -13.36 3.03 15.35
N PHE A 107 -12.91 2.95 14.09
CA PHE A 107 -13.60 2.18 13.05
C PHE A 107 -13.37 0.68 13.27
N CYS A 108 -14.39 0.01 13.80
CA CYS A 108 -14.43 -1.44 14.00
C CYS A 108 -13.15 -2.00 14.66
N PRO A 109 -12.72 -1.43 15.81
CA PRO A 109 -11.46 -1.79 16.45
C PRO A 109 -11.39 -3.24 16.90
N GLU A 110 -12.54 -3.90 17.06
CA GLU A 110 -12.65 -5.29 17.48
C GLU A 110 -12.22 -6.30 16.41
N PHE A 111 -12.11 -5.90 15.14
CA PHE A 111 -11.73 -6.82 14.06
C PHE A 111 -10.81 -6.24 12.98
N VAL A 112 -10.57 -4.92 12.97
CA VAL A 112 -9.55 -4.31 12.11
C VAL A 112 -8.18 -4.52 12.76
N GLU A 113 -7.32 -5.25 12.06
CA GLU A 113 -5.97 -5.65 12.49
C GLU A 113 -4.95 -4.56 12.20
N ILE A 114 -5.08 -3.85 11.07
CA ILE A 114 -4.13 -2.83 10.62
C ILE A 114 -4.84 -1.58 10.09
N ILE A 115 -4.25 -0.42 10.38
CA ILE A 115 -4.62 0.87 9.81
C ILE A 115 -3.45 1.35 8.97
N ASN A 116 -3.59 1.18 7.67
CA ASN A 116 -2.61 1.56 6.68
C ASN A 116 -2.69 3.06 6.39
N VAL A 117 -1.65 3.79 6.78
CA VAL A 117 -1.49 5.22 6.56
C VAL A 117 -0.68 5.41 5.29
N HIS A 118 -1.40 5.60 4.19
CA HIS A 118 -0.80 5.88 2.90
C HIS A 118 -0.29 7.32 2.87
N THR A 119 1.03 7.50 3.06
CA THR A 119 1.68 8.83 3.13
C THR A 119 1.87 9.50 1.77
N GLY A 120 0.95 9.21 0.84
CA GLY A 120 0.90 9.78 -0.49
C GLY A 120 0.96 11.30 -0.44
N THR A 121 1.81 11.87 -1.30
CA THR A 121 1.82 13.28 -1.67
C THR A 121 2.03 14.30 -0.54
N ILE A 122 3.28 14.48 -0.12
CA ILE A 122 3.76 15.82 0.26
C ILE A 122 4.54 16.38 -0.92
N PRO A 123 3.87 17.06 -1.85
CA PRO A 123 4.53 17.61 -3.02
C PRO A 123 5.52 18.68 -2.60
N PHE A 124 6.80 18.36 -2.71
CA PHE A 124 7.88 19.34 -2.53
C PHE A 124 7.80 20.47 -3.56
N GLU A 125 7.10 20.25 -4.67
CA GLU A 125 7.10 21.14 -5.82
C GLU A 125 6.31 22.44 -5.66
N TYR A 126 5.48 22.54 -4.61
CA TYR A 126 4.77 23.76 -4.29
C TYR A 126 5.54 24.64 -3.30
N TRP A 127 6.60 24.14 -2.67
CA TRP A 127 7.55 25.00 -1.99
C TRP A 127 8.46 25.64 -3.03
N ASP A 128 8.87 26.89 -2.78
CA ASP A 128 9.65 27.77 -3.66
C ASP A 128 10.53 26.98 -4.65
N GLN A 129 10.58 27.34 -5.94
CA GLN A 129 11.38 26.62 -6.94
C GLN A 129 12.85 26.44 -6.51
N LYS A 130 13.34 27.28 -5.59
CA LYS A 130 14.65 27.19 -4.94
C LYS A 130 14.80 26.03 -3.93
N LEU A 131 13.70 25.49 -3.40
CA LEU A 131 13.63 24.43 -2.39
C LEU A 131 13.37 23.03 -2.98
N LYS A 132 13.07 22.93 -4.28
CA LYS A 132 12.76 21.66 -4.97
C LYS A 132 13.85 20.60 -4.84
N ASN A 133 15.07 20.99 -4.50
CA ASN A 133 16.21 20.10 -4.28
C ASN A 133 16.86 20.35 -2.91
N ASN A 134 16.07 20.48 -1.84
CA ASN A 134 16.59 20.65 -0.49
C ASN A 134 16.53 19.33 0.33
N PRO A 135 17.64 18.59 0.51
CA PRO A 135 17.68 17.37 1.30
C PRO A 135 17.38 17.62 2.78
N GLN A 136 17.78 18.76 3.36
CA GLN A 136 17.45 19.08 4.76
C GLN A 136 15.94 19.24 4.97
N GLN A 137 15.25 19.79 3.98
CA GLN A 137 13.80 19.95 4.03
C GLN A 137 13.07 18.60 3.93
N LYS A 138 13.56 17.66 3.11
CA LYS A 138 13.06 16.26 3.11
C LYS A 138 13.16 15.65 4.50
N GLN A 139 14.33 15.77 5.13
CA GLN A 139 14.56 15.22 6.47
C GLN A 139 13.65 15.86 7.53
N LYS A 140 13.47 17.19 7.50
CA LYS A 140 12.53 17.88 8.40
C LYS A 140 11.10 17.35 8.24
N ASN A 141 10.67 17.08 7.00
CA ASN A 141 9.32 16.58 6.74
C ASN A 141 9.14 15.14 7.22
N LEU A 142 10.12 14.27 6.96
CA LEU A 142 10.12 12.89 7.48
C LEU A 142 10.03 12.89 9.01
N GLU A 143 10.75 13.79 9.67
CA GLU A 143 10.71 13.92 11.13
C GLU A 143 9.33 14.39 11.64
N ILE A 144 8.68 15.32 10.94
CA ILE A 144 7.31 15.74 11.29
C ILE A 144 6.32 14.58 11.12
N VAL A 145 6.36 13.86 9.99
CA VAL A 145 5.48 12.70 9.75
C VAL A 145 5.72 11.62 10.80
N LYS A 146 6.99 11.29 11.07
CA LYS A 146 7.39 10.36 12.13
C LYS A 146 6.77 10.76 13.47
N GLN A 147 6.93 12.00 13.91
CA GLN A 147 6.38 12.47 15.19
C GLN A 147 4.85 12.37 15.28
N GLN A 148 4.13 12.51 14.17
CA GLN A 148 2.68 12.35 14.15
C GLN A 148 2.28 10.87 14.16
N LEU A 149 2.99 10.01 13.43
CA LEU A 149 2.79 8.57 13.50
C LEU A 149 3.11 8.03 14.90
N GLU A 150 4.13 8.54 15.57
CA GLU A 150 4.47 8.18 16.96
C GLU A 150 3.34 8.52 17.93
N LYS A 151 2.71 9.69 17.80
CA LYS A 151 1.56 10.06 18.62
C LYS A 151 0.36 9.13 18.41
N LEU A 152 0.11 8.71 17.17
CA LEU A 152 -0.93 7.71 16.87
C LEU A 152 -0.56 6.36 17.49
N ALA A 153 0.69 5.94 17.32
CA ALA A 153 1.22 4.66 17.80
C ALA A 153 1.29 4.55 19.33
N ASP A 154 1.32 5.69 20.05
CA ASP A 154 1.19 5.71 21.50
C ASP A 154 -0.18 5.23 21.96
N THR A 155 -1.21 5.44 21.14
CA THR A 155 -2.60 5.06 21.44
C THR A 155 -3.04 3.76 20.80
N ASP A 156 -2.41 3.35 19.70
CA ASP A 156 -2.86 2.23 18.88
C ASP A 156 -1.70 1.56 18.13
N ASP A 157 -1.54 0.25 18.27
CA ASP A 157 -0.43 -0.51 17.68
C ASP A 157 -0.72 -1.03 16.25
N ARG A 158 -1.90 -0.74 15.70
CA ARG A 158 -2.32 -1.19 14.37
C ARG A 158 -1.80 -0.30 13.24
N ILE A 159 -1.15 0.82 13.56
CA ILE A 159 -0.66 1.78 12.57
C ILE A 159 0.43 1.15 11.70
N CYS A 160 0.20 1.15 10.38
CA CYS A 160 1.23 0.91 9.38
C CYS A 160 1.44 2.15 8.52
N VAL A 161 2.67 2.33 8.03
CA VAL A 161 2.97 3.34 7.01
C VAL A 161 3.23 2.68 5.67
N GLU A 162 2.64 3.23 4.63
CA GLU A 162 2.90 2.86 3.25
C GLU A 162 3.52 4.03 2.50
N ASN A 163 4.43 3.73 1.59
CA ASN A 163 4.99 4.71 0.67
C ASN A 163 4.27 4.72 -0.68
N LEU A 164 4.29 5.89 -1.31
CA LEU A 164 3.95 6.06 -2.71
C LEU A 164 5.20 6.47 -3.48
N TYR A 165 5.49 5.77 -4.57
CA TYR A 165 6.45 6.25 -5.55
C TYR A 165 5.76 6.46 -6.91
N THR A 166 5.67 7.71 -7.35
CA THR A 166 5.17 8.03 -8.70
C THR A 166 6.23 8.83 -9.46
N PRO A 167 6.85 8.29 -10.52
CA PRO A 167 7.69 9.09 -11.39
C PRO A 167 6.78 9.91 -12.31
N VAL A 168 6.46 11.16 -11.96
CA VAL A 168 5.59 11.98 -12.83
C VAL A 168 6.41 12.78 -13.83
N ASN A 169 6.19 12.49 -15.12
CA ASN A 169 6.60 13.29 -16.26
C ASN A 169 5.64 14.46 -16.53
N LYS A 170 5.21 15.20 -15.51
CA LYS A 170 4.40 16.41 -15.70
C LYS A 170 5.25 17.65 -15.42
N LYS A 171 4.81 18.77 -16.00
CA LYS A 171 5.22 20.16 -15.74
C LYS A 171 5.27 20.50 -14.23
N TYR A 172 4.62 19.66 -13.43
CA TYR A 172 4.66 19.56 -11.99
C TYR A 172 5.37 18.23 -11.65
N GLY A 173 6.69 18.30 -11.52
CA GLY A 173 7.52 17.20 -11.01
C GLY A 173 7.40 17.16 -9.50
N THR A 174 6.45 16.38 -9.02
CA THR A 174 6.16 16.19 -7.61
C THR A 174 7.28 15.37 -6.98
N ASN A 175 8.08 15.94 -6.06
CA ASN A 175 8.88 15.07 -5.21
C ASN A 175 7.95 14.49 -4.15
N TYR A 176 8.11 13.21 -3.85
CA TYR A 176 7.33 12.49 -2.85
C TYR A 176 8.21 12.24 -1.61
N LEU A 177 7.60 12.09 -0.44
CA LEU A 177 8.27 11.53 0.73
C LEU A 177 8.18 10.00 0.65
N ALA A 178 9.07 9.29 1.36
CA ALA A 178 9.04 7.84 1.44
C ALA A 178 9.46 7.08 0.16
N ASN A 179 10.26 7.68 -0.72
CA ASN A 179 10.65 7.05 -1.99
C ASN A 179 11.55 5.83 -1.81
N LEU A 180 12.27 5.76 -0.69
CA LEU A 180 13.32 4.79 -0.42
C LEU A 180 13.01 3.97 0.84
N PRO A 181 13.50 2.72 0.94
CA PRO A 181 13.43 1.92 2.16
C PRO A 181 13.95 2.65 3.40
N SER A 182 15.00 3.47 3.28
CA SER A 182 15.52 4.27 4.39
C SER A 182 14.50 5.30 4.92
N ASP A 183 13.69 5.90 4.06
CA ASP A 183 12.64 6.82 4.46
C ASP A 183 11.53 6.08 5.23
N LEU A 184 11.11 4.89 4.75
CA LEU A 184 10.16 4.02 5.45
C LEU A 184 10.71 3.58 6.82
N ALA A 185 11.98 3.18 6.89
CA ALA A 185 12.65 2.80 8.12
C ALA A 185 12.68 3.95 9.14
N LYS A 186 12.85 5.19 8.67
CA LYS A 186 12.80 6.41 9.49
C LYS A 186 11.39 6.70 10.02
N MET A 187 10.35 6.59 9.19
CA MET A 187 8.97 6.81 9.61
C MET A 187 8.45 5.73 10.57
N SER A 188 9.01 4.53 10.49
CA SER A 188 8.70 3.38 11.36
C SER A 188 9.75 3.16 12.45
N GLU A 189 10.49 4.19 12.86
CA GLU A 189 11.55 4.07 13.86
C GLU A 189 11.00 3.60 15.23
N ASN A 190 9.78 4.02 15.58
CA ASN A 190 9.04 3.47 16.72
C ASN A 190 8.58 2.03 16.41
N PRO A 191 8.94 1.03 17.24
CA PRO A 191 8.67 -0.39 16.99
C PRO A 191 7.18 -0.74 16.94
N LYS A 192 6.29 0.12 17.45
CA LYS A 192 4.84 -0.06 17.33
C LYS A 192 4.31 0.24 15.94
N ILE A 193 5.02 1.03 15.14
CA ILE A 193 4.63 1.39 13.78
C ILE A 193 5.09 0.28 12.82
N GLY A 194 4.14 -0.34 12.12
CA GLY A 194 4.41 -1.28 11.05
C GLY A 194 4.65 -0.59 9.70
N ILE A 195 5.01 -1.40 8.71
CA ILE A 195 5.18 -1.00 7.32
C ILE A 195 4.23 -1.83 6.46
N THR A 196 3.56 -1.15 5.54
CA THR A 196 2.87 -1.76 4.40
C THR A 196 3.79 -1.67 3.19
N ILE A 197 4.04 -2.80 2.54
CA ILE A 197 4.78 -2.83 1.27
C ILE A 197 3.79 -2.98 0.13
N ASP A 198 3.67 -1.94 -0.69
CA ASP A 198 3.03 -2.04 -2.00
C ASP A 198 4.05 -2.50 -3.05
N THR A 199 3.82 -3.67 -3.65
CA THR A 199 4.75 -4.27 -4.61
C THR A 199 4.79 -3.53 -5.94
N ALA A 200 3.72 -2.83 -6.34
CA ALA A 200 3.72 -1.98 -7.51
C ALA A 200 4.52 -0.70 -7.26
N HIS A 201 4.34 -0.04 -6.11
CA HIS A 201 5.11 1.15 -5.72
C HIS A 201 6.60 0.83 -5.61
N ALA A 202 6.94 -0.24 -4.90
CA ALA A 202 8.31 -0.68 -4.75
C ALA A 202 8.91 -1.12 -6.10
N GLY A 203 8.16 -1.81 -6.96
CA GLY A 203 8.57 -2.15 -8.33
C GLY A 203 8.89 -0.92 -9.19
N MET A 204 8.06 0.12 -9.11
CA MET A 204 8.33 1.40 -9.78
C MET A 204 9.58 2.08 -9.24
N THR A 205 9.82 2.07 -7.92
CA THR A 205 11.05 2.60 -7.31
C THR A 205 12.28 1.87 -7.84
N ILE A 206 12.23 0.53 -7.91
CA ILE A 206 13.34 -0.30 -8.39
C ILE A 206 13.69 0.04 -9.84
N GLU A 207 12.69 0.12 -10.72
CA GLU A 207 12.91 0.45 -12.12
C GLU A 207 13.43 1.88 -12.32
N SER A 208 12.97 2.82 -11.50
CA SER A 208 13.52 4.18 -11.51
C SER A 208 14.97 4.23 -11.04
N CYS A 209 15.33 3.50 -9.99
CA CYS A 209 16.72 3.42 -9.51
C CYS A 209 17.65 2.83 -10.59
N LYS A 210 17.24 1.74 -11.26
CA LYS A 210 17.98 1.15 -12.39
C LYS A 210 18.28 2.19 -13.48
N ARG A 211 17.29 3.01 -13.82
CA ARG A 211 17.43 4.06 -14.84
C ARG A 211 18.28 5.23 -14.39
N MET A 212 18.18 5.65 -13.14
CA MET A 212 19.06 6.69 -12.60
C MET A 212 20.53 6.24 -12.68
N VAL A 213 20.81 5.01 -12.27
CA VAL A 213 22.16 4.41 -12.34
C VAL A 213 22.65 4.28 -13.79
N GLN A 214 21.81 3.74 -14.69
CA GLN A 214 22.17 3.56 -16.11
C GLN A 214 22.51 4.89 -16.80
N ASN A 215 21.75 5.95 -16.52
CA ASN A 215 21.93 7.26 -17.15
C ASN A 215 22.85 8.20 -16.36
N GLN A 216 23.38 7.76 -15.22
CA GLN A 216 24.16 8.58 -14.28
C GLN A 216 23.47 9.91 -13.96
N LYS A 217 22.15 9.88 -13.77
CA LYS A 217 21.34 11.08 -13.60
C LYS A 217 20.23 10.83 -12.58
N LEU A 218 20.21 11.64 -11.52
CA LEU A 218 19.14 11.65 -10.54
C LEU A 218 17.83 12.13 -11.17
N PHE A 219 16.74 11.46 -10.80
CA PHE A 219 15.39 11.97 -11.03
C PHE A 219 15.05 13.02 -9.97
N ASN A 220 14.08 13.88 -10.27
CA ASN A 220 13.60 14.86 -9.30
C ASN A 220 13.12 14.15 -8.04
N GLY A 221 13.49 14.68 -6.88
CA GLY A 221 13.11 14.15 -5.57
C GLY A 221 14.08 13.14 -4.97
N PHE A 222 15.15 12.80 -5.69
CA PHE A 222 16.30 12.08 -5.16
C PHE A 222 17.50 13.02 -5.02
N PHE A 223 18.36 12.71 -4.06
CA PHE A 223 19.50 13.55 -3.70
C PHE A 223 20.82 12.80 -3.84
N GLU A 224 21.92 13.52 -4.04
CA GLU A 224 23.26 12.92 -4.22
C GLU A 224 23.68 12.07 -3.02
N ASN A 225 23.30 12.46 -1.81
CA ASN A 225 23.59 11.70 -0.59
C ASN A 225 22.81 10.37 -0.50
N GLU A 226 21.84 10.13 -1.38
CA GLU A 226 21.06 8.89 -1.48
C GLU A 226 21.60 7.96 -2.57
N TRP A 227 22.63 8.38 -3.32
CA TRP A 227 23.13 7.66 -4.49
C TRP A 227 23.56 6.22 -4.17
N ASN A 228 24.15 5.99 -3.00
CA ASN A 228 24.56 4.65 -2.57
C ASN A 228 23.35 3.71 -2.40
N GLU A 229 22.26 4.20 -1.80
CA GLU A 229 21.03 3.42 -1.64
C GLU A 229 20.35 3.20 -3.00
N ILE A 230 20.32 4.22 -3.86
CA ILE A 230 19.83 4.11 -5.24
C ILE A 230 20.60 3.02 -6.03
N GLN A 231 21.93 2.99 -5.90
CA GLN A 231 22.76 1.94 -6.51
C GLN A 231 22.46 0.56 -5.92
N SER A 232 22.22 0.47 -4.61
CA SER A 232 21.85 -0.80 -3.97
C SER A 232 20.50 -1.31 -4.45
N ILE A 233 19.47 -0.45 -4.48
CA ILE A 233 18.12 -0.79 -4.98
C ILE A 233 18.15 -1.17 -6.46
N ALA A 234 18.91 -0.45 -7.29
CA ALA A 234 19.06 -0.79 -8.70
C ALA A 234 19.60 -2.21 -8.92
N LYS A 235 20.47 -2.67 -8.02
CA LYS A 235 21.11 -3.99 -8.07
C LYS A 235 20.28 -5.08 -7.39
N ASN A 236 19.70 -4.78 -6.21
CA ASN A 236 19.13 -5.75 -5.27
C ASN A 236 17.72 -5.37 -4.79
N GLY A 237 16.97 -4.59 -5.56
CA GLY A 237 15.68 -4.00 -5.19
C GLY A 237 14.80 -4.80 -4.22
N PRO A 238 14.33 -6.01 -4.59
CA PRO A 238 13.49 -6.82 -3.71
C PRO A 238 14.08 -7.08 -2.33
N LYS A 239 15.41 -7.24 -2.24
CA LYS A 239 16.14 -7.46 -0.99
C LYS A 239 16.05 -6.24 -0.07
N GLU A 240 16.27 -5.04 -0.60
CA GLU A 240 16.25 -3.79 0.16
C GLU A 240 14.89 -3.57 0.86
N PHE A 241 13.79 -3.93 0.19
CA PHE A 241 12.46 -3.89 0.79
C PHE A 241 12.23 -5.03 1.80
N THR A 242 12.73 -6.25 1.55
CA THR A 242 12.59 -7.36 2.52
C THR A 242 13.44 -7.15 3.77
N ASP A 243 14.54 -6.39 3.68
CA ASP A 243 15.41 -6.07 4.82
C ASP A 243 14.74 -5.14 5.85
N LEU A 244 13.57 -4.56 5.52
CA LEU A 244 12.69 -3.90 6.50
C LEU A 244 12.14 -4.89 7.54
N GLY A 245 12.22 -6.20 7.27
CA GLY A 245 12.11 -7.28 8.24
C GLY A 245 10.79 -7.32 9.00
N GLU A 246 10.88 -7.53 10.32
CA GLU A 246 9.73 -7.71 11.21
C GLU A 246 8.76 -6.51 11.27
N LYS A 247 9.17 -5.35 10.73
CA LYS A 247 8.31 -4.16 10.61
C LYS A 247 7.26 -4.34 9.53
N ILE A 248 7.47 -5.22 8.55
CA ILE A 248 6.48 -5.52 7.52
C ILE A 248 5.29 -6.23 8.19
N ARG A 249 4.12 -5.59 8.18
CA ARG A 249 2.89 -6.12 8.80
C ARG A 249 1.73 -6.26 7.81
N HIS A 250 1.86 -5.64 6.63
CA HIS A 250 0.84 -5.64 5.61
C HIS A 250 1.47 -5.54 4.22
N ILE A 251 0.81 -6.07 3.21
CA ILE A 251 1.28 -6.04 1.82
C ILE A 251 0.14 -5.63 0.92
N HIS A 252 0.38 -4.68 0.03
CA HIS A 252 -0.48 -4.47 -1.13
C HIS A 252 0.16 -5.16 -2.32
N PHE A 253 -0.56 -6.10 -2.90
CA PHE A 253 -0.05 -7.01 -3.90
C PHE A 253 -0.66 -6.73 -5.26
N SER A 254 0.16 -6.13 -6.10
CA SER A 254 -0.12 -5.92 -7.51
C SER A 254 1.19 -5.78 -8.29
N ASP A 255 1.12 -5.90 -9.60
CA ASP A 255 2.22 -5.50 -10.48
C ASP A 255 2.00 -4.05 -10.96
N PHE A 256 2.96 -3.47 -11.67
CA PHE A 256 2.83 -2.11 -12.22
C PHE A 256 2.90 -2.12 -13.75
N ASN A 257 2.47 -1.02 -14.39
CA ASN A 257 2.48 -0.84 -15.84
C ASN A 257 3.31 0.38 -16.29
N PHE A 258 4.00 0.26 -17.43
CA PHE A 258 4.59 1.42 -18.15
C PHE A 258 3.58 2.08 -19.10
N ASN A 259 3.78 3.36 -19.44
CA ASN A 259 3.18 3.90 -20.67
C ASN A 259 4.10 3.62 -21.86
N THR A 260 3.54 3.66 -23.06
CA THR A 260 4.21 3.47 -24.36
C THR A 260 5.38 4.42 -24.64
N SER A 261 5.76 5.28 -23.70
CA SER A 261 6.95 6.12 -23.71
C SER A 261 7.70 5.98 -22.40
N THR A 262 8.59 4.98 -22.31
CA THR A 262 9.81 4.95 -21.47
C THR A 262 9.71 5.47 -20.02
N ILE A 263 8.56 5.52 -19.38
CA ILE A 263 8.31 6.07 -18.02
C ILE A 263 7.12 5.30 -17.43
N PRO A 264 7.16 4.88 -16.14
CA PRO A 264 6.01 4.25 -15.50
C PRO A 264 4.78 5.12 -15.72
N LYS A 265 3.61 4.53 -16.00
CA LYS A 265 2.39 5.35 -16.02
C LYS A 265 2.27 5.98 -14.63
N SER A 266 2.13 7.30 -14.60
CA SER A 266 1.94 8.07 -13.36
C SER A 266 0.53 7.90 -12.79
N THR A 267 -0.02 6.70 -12.88
CA THR A 267 -1.35 6.37 -12.36
C THR A 267 -1.19 4.98 -11.78
N GLU A 268 -0.88 4.89 -10.49
CA GLU A 268 -1.72 4.26 -9.44
C GLU A 268 -2.55 3.03 -9.85
N ASP A 269 -2.09 2.28 -10.87
CA ASP A 269 -2.89 1.29 -11.58
C ASP A 269 -2.28 -0.08 -11.34
N GLY A 270 -2.57 -0.64 -10.16
CA GLY A 270 -2.18 -2.01 -9.84
C GLY A 270 -2.63 -2.97 -10.95
N ALA A 271 -1.66 -3.65 -11.52
CA ALA A 271 -1.82 -4.57 -12.64
C ALA A 271 -1.97 -5.99 -12.10
N VAL A 272 -2.75 -6.81 -12.82
CA VAL A 272 -2.85 -8.24 -12.54
C VAL A 272 -1.44 -8.85 -12.59
N PRO A 273 -1.02 -9.63 -11.57
CA PRO A 273 0.26 -10.32 -11.56
C PRO A 273 0.56 -11.06 -12.87
N GLY A 274 1.69 -10.75 -13.50
CA GLY A 274 2.10 -11.34 -14.78
C GLY A 274 1.50 -10.71 -16.03
N LEU A 275 0.68 -9.66 -15.90
CA LEU A 275 0.27 -8.78 -17.01
C LEU A 275 0.96 -7.41 -16.97
N GLY A 276 1.69 -7.10 -15.91
CA GLY A 276 2.48 -5.89 -15.78
C GLY A 276 3.91 -6.08 -16.25
N VAL A 277 4.83 -5.37 -15.59
CA VAL A 277 6.25 -5.33 -15.94
C VAL A 277 7.02 -6.50 -15.34
N THR A 278 6.69 -6.89 -14.12
CA THR A 278 7.47 -7.86 -13.36
C THR A 278 7.12 -9.27 -13.84
N PRO A 279 8.12 -10.12 -14.19
CA PRO A 279 7.86 -11.52 -14.50
C PRO A 279 7.08 -12.18 -13.36
N LYS A 280 5.97 -12.86 -13.68
CA LYS A 280 5.07 -13.46 -12.69
C LYS A 280 5.82 -14.23 -11.60
N LYS A 281 6.78 -15.07 -12.01
CA LYS A 281 7.59 -15.89 -11.09
C LYS A 281 8.36 -15.02 -10.08
N GLU A 282 9.00 -13.94 -10.54
CA GLU A 282 9.77 -13.04 -9.69
C GLU A 282 8.87 -12.29 -8.69
N LEU A 283 7.69 -11.86 -9.14
CA LEU A 283 6.73 -11.17 -8.27
C LEU A 283 6.22 -12.07 -7.14
N PHE A 284 5.92 -13.35 -7.42
CA PHE A 284 5.53 -14.32 -6.39
C PHE A 284 6.69 -14.71 -5.48
N GLU A 285 7.89 -14.92 -6.01
CA GLU A 285 9.10 -15.14 -5.19
C GLU A 285 9.35 -13.95 -4.24
N TRP A 286 9.04 -12.73 -4.67
CA TRP A 286 9.16 -11.56 -3.82
C TRP A 286 8.07 -11.51 -2.73
N LEU A 287 6.81 -11.78 -3.09
CA LEU A 287 5.71 -11.90 -2.11
C LEU A 287 6.07 -12.92 -1.02
N GLU A 288 6.57 -14.10 -1.41
CA GLU A 288 6.98 -15.14 -0.47
C GLU A 288 8.11 -14.65 0.46
N LYS A 289 9.10 -13.92 -0.06
CA LYS A 289 10.16 -13.32 0.75
C LYS A 289 9.64 -12.25 1.71
N LEU A 290 8.69 -11.42 1.30
CA LEU A 290 8.05 -10.43 2.17
C LEU A 290 7.26 -11.11 3.30
N VAL A 291 6.53 -12.17 2.99
CA VAL A 291 5.80 -12.99 3.98
C VAL A 291 6.76 -13.71 4.96
N ILE A 292 7.92 -14.18 4.48
CA ILE A 292 8.93 -14.77 5.36
C ILE A 292 9.56 -13.71 6.26
N ALA A 293 9.88 -12.53 5.70
CA ALA A 293 10.48 -11.42 6.43
C ALA A 293 9.60 -10.84 7.54
N SER A 294 8.27 -10.96 7.42
CA SER A 294 7.33 -10.59 8.49
C SER A 294 7.29 -11.58 9.67
N GLU A 295 8.15 -12.60 9.67
CA GLU A 295 8.32 -13.60 10.74
C GLU A 295 7.04 -14.40 11.06
N LYS A 296 6.27 -14.79 10.03
CA LYS A 296 5.04 -15.59 10.17
C LYS A 296 3.96 -14.95 11.05
N LYS A 297 3.99 -13.62 11.22
CA LYS A 297 2.83 -12.87 11.73
C LYS A 297 1.64 -13.11 10.81
N LYS A 298 0.41 -13.00 11.34
CA LYS A 298 -0.77 -12.90 10.48
C LYS A 298 -0.57 -11.68 9.58
N ILE A 299 -0.65 -11.88 8.27
CA ILE A 299 -0.37 -10.83 7.29
C ILE A 299 -1.52 -10.72 6.31
N GLY A 300 -2.08 -9.51 6.23
CA GLY A 300 -3.00 -9.12 5.18
C GLY A 300 -2.24 -8.84 3.88
N VAL A 301 -2.74 -9.38 2.78
CA VAL A 301 -2.24 -9.16 1.43
C VAL A 301 -3.39 -8.61 0.58
N THR A 302 -3.54 -7.29 0.55
CA THR A 302 -4.59 -6.63 -0.23
C THR A 302 -4.31 -6.76 -1.71
N LEU A 303 -5.30 -7.23 -2.47
CA LEU A 303 -5.28 -7.25 -3.92
C LEU A 303 -5.60 -5.85 -4.46
N GLU A 304 -4.62 -4.95 -4.41
CA GLU A 304 -4.76 -3.57 -4.91
C GLU A 304 -4.66 -3.54 -6.44
N ILE A 305 -5.69 -4.10 -7.09
CA ILE A 305 -5.75 -4.27 -8.54
C ILE A 305 -6.75 -3.28 -9.12
N LYS A 306 -6.33 -2.52 -10.13
CA LYS A 306 -7.20 -1.56 -10.80
C LYS A 306 -8.28 -2.27 -11.60
N GLU A 307 -9.51 -1.79 -11.42
CA GLU A 307 -10.67 -2.23 -12.18
C GLU A 307 -11.16 -1.14 -13.14
N LYS A 308 -11.58 -1.56 -14.35
CA LYS A 308 -12.17 -0.63 -15.33
C LYS A 308 -13.62 -0.31 -15.00
N LYS A 309 -14.32 -1.24 -14.34
CA LYS A 309 -15.71 -1.08 -13.92
C LYS A 309 -15.91 -1.73 -12.55
N TYR A 310 -16.50 -0.98 -11.62
CA TYR A 310 -16.64 -1.41 -10.23
C TYR A 310 -17.77 -2.42 -9.98
N ASP A 311 -18.61 -2.69 -10.99
CA ASP A 311 -19.67 -3.70 -10.98
C ASP A 311 -19.17 -5.07 -11.49
N CYS A 312 -17.99 -5.13 -12.09
CA CYS A 312 -17.42 -6.32 -12.72
C CYS A 312 -15.89 -6.35 -12.49
N LEU A 313 -15.49 -6.94 -11.37
CA LEU A 313 -14.13 -6.94 -10.82
C LEU A 313 -13.27 -8.07 -11.43
N LYS A 314 -13.19 -8.09 -12.77
CA LYS A 314 -12.54 -9.17 -13.54
C LYS A 314 -11.04 -9.30 -13.29
N ASN A 315 -10.36 -8.19 -13.02
CA ASN A 315 -8.92 -8.24 -12.79
C ASN A 315 -8.62 -8.85 -11.42
N GLN A 316 -9.45 -8.60 -10.41
CA GLN A 316 -9.38 -9.28 -9.12
C GLN A 316 -9.72 -10.77 -9.25
N GLU A 317 -10.78 -11.15 -9.97
CA GLU A 317 -11.09 -12.56 -10.27
C GLU A 317 -9.89 -13.28 -10.89
N LYS A 318 -9.30 -12.69 -11.94
CA LYS A 318 -8.11 -13.22 -12.60
C LYS A 318 -6.91 -13.31 -11.67
N THR A 319 -6.74 -12.33 -10.78
CA THR A 319 -5.64 -12.33 -9.80
C THR A 319 -5.80 -13.49 -8.83
N LEU A 320 -7.01 -13.75 -8.32
CA LEU A 320 -7.32 -14.89 -7.47
C LEU A 320 -7.06 -16.23 -8.16
N GLU A 321 -7.43 -16.38 -9.43
CA GLU A 321 -7.14 -17.59 -10.22
C GLU A 321 -5.63 -17.84 -10.34
N ILE A 322 -4.85 -16.77 -10.58
CA ILE A 322 -3.40 -16.85 -10.69
C ILE A 322 -2.78 -17.27 -9.35
N ILE A 323 -3.27 -16.69 -8.25
CA ILE A 323 -2.84 -17.03 -6.88
C ILE A 323 -3.19 -18.50 -6.57
N ALA A 324 -4.43 -18.92 -6.82
CA ALA A 324 -4.88 -20.29 -6.62
C ALA A 324 -4.00 -21.28 -7.39
N SER A 325 -3.72 -20.99 -8.66
CA SER A 325 -2.83 -21.81 -9.48
C SER A 325 -1.40 -21.85 -8.95
N HIS A 326 -0.85 -20.73 -8.45
CA HIS A 326 0.51 -20.67 -7.90
C HIS A 326 0.65 -21.50 -6.61
N TYR A 327 -0.35 -21.39 -5.72
CA TYR A 327 -0.34 -22.08 -4.43
C TYR A 327 -0.94 -23.49 -4.46
N GLY A 328 -1.45 -23.94 -5.61
CA GLY A 328 -2.09 -25.25 -5.75
C GLY A 328 -3.38 -25.36 -4.92
N ILE A 329 -4.15 -24.26 -4.85
CA ILE A 329 -5.47 -24.25 -4.21
C ILE A 329 -6.45 -24.90 -5.19
N GLU A 330 -7.13 -25.96 -4.74
CA GLU A 330 -8.10 -26.70 -5.54
C GLU A 330 -9.52 -26.17 -5.29
N LYS A 331 -10.35 -26.14 -6.35
CA LYS A 331 -11.75 -25.71 -6.23
C LYS A 331 -12.54 -26.65 -5.32
N ASN A 332 -13.37 -26.06 -4.46
CA ASN A 332 -14.31 -26.78 -3.59
C ASN A 332 -15.44 -27.47 -4.36
#